data_AF-A0A3N8FQ40-F1
#
_entry.id   AF-A0A3N8FQ40-F1
#
_cell.length_a   1.000
_cell.length_b   1.000
_cell.length_c   1.000
_cell.angle_alpha   90.00
_cell.angle_beta   90.00
_cell.angle_gamma   90.00
#
_symmetry.space_group_name_H-M   'P 1'
#
loop_
_entity.id
_entity.type
_entity.pdbx_description
1 polymer ?
#
loop_
_entity_poly.entity_id
_entity_poly.type
_entity_poly.pdbx_seq_one_letter_code
_entity_poly.pdbx_strand_id
1 'polypeptide(L)' 'QGKYRAAHDAILRAIEEGIAQGPRTPDLGGTANTTQVGVDVSERVCQ' A
#
# COMPACT_ATOMS: atom_id res chain seq x y z
N GLN A 1 -0.08 5.16 -23.57
CA GLN A 1 -0.34 4.96 -22.12
C GLN A 1 -1.67 5.65 -21.78
N GLY A 2 -2.45 5.12 -20.83
CA GLY A 2 -3.76 5.68 -20.45
C GLY A 2 -3.64 6.93 -19.57
N LYS A 3 -4.67 7.78 -19.58
CA LYS A 3 -4.73 9.07 -18.85
C LYS A 3 -4.35 8.99 -17.37
N TYR A 4 -4.60 7.86 -16.71
CA TYR A 4 -4.38 7.66 -15.27
C TYR A 4 -3.24 6.67 -14.97
N ARG A 5 -2.37 6.38 -15.94
CA ARG A 5 -1.32 5.38 -15.76
C ARG A 5 -0.37 5.72 -14.61
N ALA A 6 0.00 6.99 -14.46
CA ALA A 6 0.86 7.43 -13.37
C ALA A 6 0.24 7.20 -11.99
N ALA A 7 -1.05 7.51 -11.81
CA ALA A 7 -1.77 7.29 -10.56
C ALA A 7 -1.90 5.79 -10.25
N HIS A 8 -2.22 4.98 -11.26
CA HIS A 8 -2.25 3.52 -11.13
C HIS A 8 -0.89 2.96 -10.69
N ASP A 9 0.19 3.38 -11.34
CA ASP A 9 1.53 2.89 -11.05
C ASP A 9 2.02 3.35 -9.66
N ALA A 10 1.59 4.52 -9.19
CA ALA A 10 1.83 4.97 -7.81
C ALA A 10 1.11 4.09 -6.78
N ILE A 11 -0.16 3.75 -7.01
CA ILE A 11 -0.94 2.88 -6.12
C ILE A 11 -0.33 1.47 -6.06
N LEU A 12 0.03 0.88 -7.21
CA LEU A 12 0.67 -0.44 -7.22
C LEU A 12 1.99 -0.45 -6.45
N ARG A 13 2.85 0.55 -6.68
CA ARG A 13 4.14 0.67 -5.98
C ARG A 13 3.94 0.78 -4.47
N ALA A 14 2.99 1.61 -4.02
CA ALA A 14 2.68 1.76 -2.61
C ALA A 14 2.24 0.44 -1.96
N ILE A 15 1.44 -0.37 -2.67
CA ILE A 15 1.02 -1.70 -2.20
C ILE A 15 2.22 -2.66 -2.13
N GLU A 16 3.06 -2.70 -3.17
CA GLU A 16 4.25 -3.56 -3.23
C GLU A 16 5.22 -3.24 -2.08
N GLU A 17 5.49 -1.96 -1.85
CA GLU A 17 6.33 -1.51 -0.73
C GLU A 17 5.70 -1.80 0.63
N GLY A 18 4.38 -1.62 0.78
CA GLY A 18 3.64 -1.95 2.00
C GLY A 18 3.70 -3.43 2.34
N ILE A 19 3.60 -4.33 1.35
CA ILE A 19 3.77 -5.78 1.58
C ILE A 19 5.21 -6.11 1.99
N ALA A 20 6.19 -5.47 1.34
CA ALA A 20 7.61 -5.73 1.58
C ALA A 20 8.07 -5.23 2.96
N GLN A 21 7.65 -4.03 3.37
CA GLN A 21 8.25 -3.30 4.50
C GLN A 21 7.23 -2.74 5.50
N GLY A 22 5.95 -2.70 5.13
CA GLY A 22 4.88 -2.11 5.93
C GLY A 22 4.27 -3.05 6.97
N PRO A 23 3.30 -2.54 7.76
CA PRO A 23 2.54 -3.33 8.71
C PRO A 23 1.72 -4.41 7.98
N ARG A 24 1.66 -5.62 8.55
CA ARG A 24 0.92 -6.75 7.98
C ARG A 24 -0.32 -7.08 8.79
N THR A 25 -1.40 -7.41 8.10
CA THR A 25 -2.61 -7.99 8.68
C THR A 25 -2.39 -9.44 9.13
N PRO A 26 -3.29 -10.02 9.95
CA PRO A 26 -3.10 -11.38 10.49
C PRO A 26 -3.04 -12.48 9.44
N ASP A 27 -3.69 -12.31 8.29
CA ASP A 27 -3.61 -13.23 7.15
C ASP A 27 -2.20 -13.32 6.55
N LEU A 28 -1.39 -12.27 6.70
CA LEU A 28 0.02 -12.22 6.30
C LEU A 28 0.97 -12.40 7.49
N GLY A 29 0.48 -12.90 8.62
CA GLY A 29 1.28 -13.19 9.82
C GLY A 29 1.69 -11.97 10.65
N GLY A 30 1.05 -10.82 10.44
CA GLY A 30 1.25 -9.63 11.27
C GLY A 30 0.15 -9.41 12.31
N THR A 31 0.16 -8.24 12.94
CA THR A 31 -0.81 -7.86 14.00
C THR A 31 -1.59 -6.60 13.66
N ALA A 32 -1.35 -5.99 12.51
CA ALA A 32 -2.04 -4.77 12.11
C ALA A 32 -3.47 -5.06 11.68
N ASN A 33 -4.38 -4.10 11.86
CA ASN A 33 -5.72 -4.17 11.30
C ASN A 33 -5.78 -3.57 9.90
N THR A 34 -6.89 -3.80 9.19
CA THR A 34 -7.11 -3.29 7.82
C THR A 34 -6.97 -1.77 7.73
N THR A 35 -7.38 -1.02 8.75
CA THR A 35 -7.27 0.45 8.77
C THR A 35 -5.82 0.89 8.81
N GLN A 36 -4.99 0.27 9.65
CA GLN A 36 -3.56 0.60 9.76
C GLN A 36 -2.81 0.36 8.45
N VAL A 37 -3.11 -0.74 7.76
CA VAL A 37 -2.55 -1.00 6.42
C VAL A 37 -3.07 0.01 5.38
N GLY A 38 -4.35 0.36 5.43
CA GLY A 38 -4.92 1.38 4.54
C GLY A 38 -4.28 2.76 4.70
N VAL A 39 -3.95 3.16 5.93
CA VAL A 39 -3.20 4.39 6.22
C VAL A 39 -1.79 4.32 5.63
N ASP A 40 -1.03 3.24 5.87
CA ASP A 40 0.33 3.07 5.32
C ASP A 40 0.35 3.16 3.78
N VAL A 41 -0.58 2.49 3.09
CA VAL A 41 -0.69 2.58 1.62
C VAL A 41 -1.02 4.01 1.19
N SER A 42 -1.93 4.69 1.88
CA SER A 42 -2.30 6.07 1.54
C SER A 42 -1.13 7.03 1.71
N GLU A 43 -0.38 6.89 2.81
CA GLU A 43 0.82 7.69 3.07
C GLU A 43 1.89 7.47 2.00
N ARG A 44 2.11 6.22 1.57
CA ARG A 44 3.06 5.90 0.48
C ARG A 44 2.66 6.48 -0.87
N VAL A 45 1.37 6.54 -1.18
CA VAL A 45 0.88 7.15 -2.43
C VAL A 45 1.11 8.68 -2.45
N CYS A 46 1.11 9.32 -1.28
CA CYS A 46 1.26 10.77 -1.15
C CYS A 46 2.72 11.26 -1.04
N GLN A 47 3.70 10.36 -0.91
CA GLN A 47 5.13 10.67 -0.92
C GLN A 47 5.66 10.89 -2.35
#